data_AF-A0A194PSX0-F1
#
_entry.id   AF-A0A194PSX0-F1
#
_cell.length_a   1.000
_cell.length_b   1.000
_cell.length_c   1.000
_cell.angle_alpha   90.00
_cell.angle_beta   90.00
_cell.angle_gamma   90.00
#
_symmetry.space_group_name_H-M   'P 1'
#
loop_
_entity.id
_entity.type
_entity.pdbx_description
1 polymer ?
#
loop_
_entity_poly.entity_id
_entity_poly.type
_entity_poly.pdbx_seq_one_letter_code
_entity_poly.pdbx_strand_id
1 'polypeptide(L)'
;MVVLHNLQDVFLEASRQATLNLPTLKQNYLKIDFGNFDIKETVYNGAEPSLPFAASSIINAGINNWKRLTADHEDCKAVYEVTFDVMGSNLNFRPGDTIGVIPRNPDKEISCVIDCLELSDVVDSCYIITVNSGQKAAKIPPHVPVKSTLRYVLTHCIDLRGVVKKLFLLALSRYTQDETEKKVLEYLCSKEGSISYTNYILNKNLCMLDLFEIFKTCKPPVEVILEHLPRLLPRPYSIVNSSLINPNEIKICFSVMNIGYNRKGLVTGWLESLINESLEDKMRNITITDKKETMMDKKVSIYLRKNINQFSFPDKISRPMILIGPGTGVAPYIGFLEEQMKEEERDGHIIWLFFGCRYPDLDFIYNDELHDFKDSGVLTKLTTVFSRFNDCEDKYIQVIIYFLC
;
A
#
# COMPACT_ATOMS: atom_id res chain seq x y z
N MET A 1 -21.87 -7.94 3.15
CA MET A 1 -22.59 -9.08 3.79
C MET A 1 -21.84 -9.75 4.96
N VAL A 2 -20.53 -10.01 4.90
CA VAL A 2 -19.77 -10.64 6.03
C VAL A 2 -19.51 -9.67 7.20
N VAL A 3 -19.40 -8.36 6.92
CA VAL A 3 -19.17 -7.32 7.95
C VAL A 3 -20.37 -7.17 8.89
N LEU A 4 -21.60 -7.26 8.35
CA LEU A 4 -22.86 -7.06 9.08
C LEU A 4 -23.10 -8.10 10.19
N HIS A 5 -22.64 -9.34 10.02
CA HIS A 5 -22.78 -10.38 11.05
C HIS A 5 -21.91 -10.14 12.29
N ASN A 6 -20.92 -9.24 12.22
CA ASN A 6 -19.88 -9.10 13.24
C ASN A 6 -20.12 -7.96 14.23
N LEU A 7 -21.21 -7.18 14.11
CA LEU A 7 -21.50 -6.06 15.01
C LEU A 7 -22.76 -6.26 15.87
N GLN A 8 -23.49 -7.37 15.74
CA GLN A 8 -24.71 -7.61 16.52
C GLN A 8 -24.47 -7.49 18.04
N ASP A 9 -23.34 -8.03 18.51
CA ASP A 9 -22.93 -7.90 19.92
C ASP A 9 -22.69 -6.44 20.31
N VAL A 10 -22.11 -5.64 19.42
CA VAL A 10 -21.87 -4.21 19.64
C VAL A 10 -23.19 -3.44 19.73
N PHE A 11 -24.16 -3.76 18.87
CA PHE A 11 -25.51 -3.18 18.95
C PHE A 11 -26.18 -3.51 20.29
N LEU A 12 -26.05 -4.76 20.75
CA LEU A 12 -26.59 -5.19 22.04
C LEU A 12 -25.89 -4.50 23.22
N GLU A 13 -24.56 -4.43 23.22
CA GLU A 13 -23.77 -3.74 24.24
C GLU A 13 -24.08 -2.24 24.31
N ALA A 14 -24.17 -1.58 23.15
CA ALA A 14 -24.52 -0.17 23.05
C ALA A 14 -25.92 0.11 23.59
N SER A 15 -26.90 -0.76 23.30
CA SER A 15 -28.27 -0.57 23.80
C SER A 15 -28.35 -0.61 25.34
N ARG A 16 -27.51 -1.42 26.00
CA ARG A 16 -27.41 -1.55 27.46
C ARG A 16 -26.77 -0.34 28.17
N GLN A 17 -26.04 0.52 27.45
CA GLN A 17 -25.43 1.70 28.05
C GLN A 17 -26.46 2.82 28.25
N ALA A 18 -26.58 3.30 29.50
CA ALA A 18 -27.46 4.41 29.84
C ALA A 18 -26.82 5.78 29.54
N THR A 19 -25.50 5.90 29.76
CA THR A 19 -24.72 7.11 29.52
C THR A 19 -23.39 6.76 28.85
N LEU A 20 -22.86 7.68 28.02
CA LEU A 20 -21.62 7.49 27.29
C LEU A 20 -20.66 8.64 27.56
N ASN A 21 -19.42 8.32 27.92
CA ASN A 21 -18.35 9.30 28.09
C ASN A 21 -17.68 9.55 26.73
N LEU A 22 -18.22 10.50 25.96
CA LEU A 22 -17.76 10.85 24.62
C LEU A 22 -16.55 11.80 24.63
N PRO A 23 -15.61 11.68 23.67
CA PRO A 23 -14.54 12.64 23.51
C PRO A 23 -15.08 14.00 23.00
N THR A 24 -14.30 15.06 23.20
CA THR A 24 -14.67 16.39 22.68
C THR A 24 -14.37 16.47 21.19
N LEU A 25 -15.40 16.70 20.38
CA LEU A 25 -15.27 16.96 18.95
C LEU A 25 -15.51 18.44 18.64
N LYS A 26 -14.49 19.11 18.08
CA LYS A 26 -14.61 20.47 17.55
C LYS A 26 -15.59 20.48 16.37
N GLN A 27 -16.28 21.59 16.16
CA GLN A 27 -17.16 21.74 14.99
C GLN A 27 -16.35 21.75 13.69
N ASN A 28 -16.95 21.23 12.62
CA ASN A 28 -16.41 21.33 11.27
C ASN A 28 -16.14 22.80 10.93
N TYR A 29 -15.06 23.01 10.21
CA TYR A 29 -14.57 24.34 9.87
C TYR A 29 -14.33 24.51 8.37
N LEU A 30 -14.30 23.42 7.60
CA LEU A 30 -14.27 23.50 6.15
C LEU A 30 -15.65 23.90 5.60
N LYS A 31 -15.62 24.68 4.54
CA LYS A 31 -16.77 25.01 3.70
C LYS A 31 -16.38 24.80 2.25
N ILE A 32 -17.15 24.02 1.52
CA ILE A 32 -16.91 23.76 0.09
C ILE A 32 -17.93 24.52 -0.74
N ASP A 33 -17.43 25.32 -1.68
CA ASP A 33 -18.24 26.03 -2.66
C ASP A 33 -17.97 25.45 -4.05
N PHE A 34 -18.96 24.76 -4.63
CA PHE A 34 -18.90 24.23 -5.99
C PHE A 34 -19.25 25.33 -7.00
N GLY A 35 -18.55 25.37 -8.13
CA GLY A 35 -18.84 26.35 -9.18
C GLY A 35 -18.09 26.10 -10.48
N ASN A 36 -18.47 26.87 -11.50
CA ASN A 36 -17.83 26.86 -12.82
C ASN A 36 -16.53 27.70 -12.81
N PHE A 37 -15.58 27.31 -11.97
CA PHE A 37 -14.24 27.89 -11.99
C PHE A 37 -13.42 27.24 -13.10
N ASP A 38 -12.50 27.97 -13.73
CA ASP A 38 -11.63 27.40 -14.79
C ASP A 38 -10.82 26.22 -14.18
N ILE A 39 -11.10 24.99 -14.64
CA ILE A 39 -10.66 23.70 -14.05
C ILE A 39 -9.16 23.44 -14.28
N LYS A 40 -8.47 24.32 -15.00
CA LYS A 40 -7.15 24.04 -15.58
C LYS A 40 -6.11 23.47 -14.61
N GLU A 41 -6.17 23.80 -13.30
CA GLU A 41 -5.19 23.33 -12.33
C GLU A 41 -5.79 23.03 -10.94
N THR A 42 -5.27 21.97 -10.31
CA THR A 42 -5.46 21.68 -8.88
C THR A 42 -4.51 22.55 -8.06
N VAL A 43 -5.02 23.22 -7.02
CA VAL A 43 -4.26 24.19 -6.20
C VAL A 43 -4.30 23.77 -4.74
N TYR A 44 -3.14 23.77 -4.06
CA TYR A 44 -3.00 23.50 -2.63
C TYR A 44 -2.90 24.79 -1.80
N ASN A 45 -3.18 24.68 -0.49
CA ASN A 45 -2.98 25.79 0.45
C ASN A 45 -1.48 25.95 0.76
N GLY A 46 -0.73 26.51 -0.18
CA GLY A 46 0.74 26.54 -0.15
C GLY A 46 1.35 25.49 -1.06
N ALA A 47 2.46 24.88 -0.64
CA ALA A 47 3.16 23.87 -1.44
C ALA A 47 2.39 22.56 -1.52
N GLU A 48 2.50 21.87 -2.66
CA GLU A 48 1.99 20.51 -2.83
C GLU A 48 2.62 19.56 -1.77
N PRO A 49 1.85 18.60 -1.23
CA PRO A 49 2.36 17.63 -0.28
C PRO A 49 3.59 16.87 -0.77
N SER A 50 4.73 17.07 -0.10
CA SER A 50 5.98 16.40 -0.46
C SER A 50 5.86 14.87 -0.41
N LEU A 51 6.46 14.19 -1.38
CA LEU A 51 6.51 12.73 -1.40
C LEU A 51 7.53 12.24 -0.36
N PRO A 52 7.17 11.29 0.53
CA PRO A 52 8.08 10.83 1.57
C PRO A 52 9.39 10.29 1.00
N PHE A 53 10.49 10.88 1.44
CA PHE A 53 11.86 10.50 1.05
C PHE A 53 12.16 10.61 -0.44
N ALA A 54 11.47 11.44 -1.22
CA ALA A 54 11.75 11.55 -2.65
C ALA A 54 13.19 11.97 -2.95
N ALA A 55 13.81 11.25 -3.89
CA ALA A 55 15.15 11.46 -4.43
C ALA A 55 15.16 11.67 -5.95
N SER A 56 14.00 11.57 -6.62
CA SER A 56 13.80 11.84 -8.04
C SER A 56 12.47 12.54 -8.28
N SER A 57 12.26 13.01 -9.51
CA SER A 57 10.92 13.33 -10.02
C SER A 57 10.07 12.06 -10.14
N ILE A 58 8.76 12.24 -10.27
CA ILE A 58 7.82 11.16 -10.57
C ILE A 58 8.03 10.70 -12.00
N ILE A 59 8.00 9.39 -12.20
CA ILE A 59 8.08 8.73 -13.51
C ILE A 59 6.85 7.86 -13.67
N ASN A 60 6.18 7.96 -14.82
CA ASN A 60 5.07 7.09 -15.17
C ASN A 60 5.62 5.89 -15.95
N ALA A 61 5.99 4.85 -15.20
CA ALA A 61 6.70 3.68 -15.72
C ALA A 61 5.72 2.60 -16.20
N GLY A 62 5.94 2.06 -17.39
CA GLY A 62 5.19 0.90 -17.89
C GLY A 62 5.64 -0.38 -17.21
N ILE A 63 4.77 -1.40 -17.16
CA ILE A 63 5.16 -2.74 -16.72
C ILE A 63 5.58 -3.55 -17.95
N ASN A 64 6.89 -3.79 -18.11
CA ASN A 64 7.45 -4.52 -19.27
C ASN A 64 7.36 -6.03 -19.08
N ASN A 65 7.65 -6.50 -17.87
CA ASN A 65 7.67 -7.92 -17.54
C ASN A 65 7.21 -8.16 -16.11
N TRP A 66 6.77 -9.37 -15.83
CA TRP A 66 6.48 -9.83 -14.48
C TRP A 66 6.55 -11.36 -14.42
N LYS A 67 6.82 -11.90 -13.23
CA LYS A 67 6.72 -13.33 -12.96
C LYS A 67 6.12 -13.56 -11.58
N ARG A 68 5.30 -14.60 -11.45
CA ARG A 68 4.89 -15.11 -10.14
C ARG A 68 6.02 -15.99 -9.60
N LEU A 69 6.49 -15.69 -8.40
CA LEU A 69 7.62 -16.39 -7.75
C LEU A 69 7.16 -17.55 -6.85
N THR A 70 5.86 -17.66 -6.61
CA THR A 70 5.27 -18.68 -5.74
C THR A 70 4.28 -19.55 -6.49
N ALA A 71 4.09 -20.77 -6.00
CA ALA A 71 3.08 -21.68 -6.54
C ALA A 71 1.66 -21.09 -6.43
N ASP A 72 0.78 -21.54 -7.33
CA ASP A 72 -0.64 -21.26 -7.22
C ASP A 72 -1.33 -22.25 -6.29
N HIS A 73 -1.35 -21.90 -5.01
CA HIS A 73 -1.82 -22.78 -3.95
C HIS A 73 -2.44 -21.95 -2.81
N GLU A 74 -3.51 -22.46 -2.18
CA GLU A 74 -4.25 -21.75 -1.12
C GLU A 74 -3.39 -21.42 0.11
N ASP A 75 -2.50 -22.34 0.47
CA ASP A 75 -1.52 -22.12 1.55
C ASP A 75 -0.40 -21.13 1.18
N CYS A 76 -0.39 -20.59 -0.04
CA CYS A 76 0.66 -19.73 -0.53
C CYS A 76 0.16 -18.33 -0.87
N LYS A 77 0.81 -17.30 -0.28
CA LYS A 77 0.58 -15.93 -0.73
C LYS A 77 1.18 -15.78 -2.13
N ALA A 78 0.43 -15.15 -3.03
CA ALA A 78 0.98 -14.77 -4.31
C ALA A 78 2.11 -13.75 -4.08
N VAL A 79 3.30 -14.06 -4.62
CA VAL A 79 4.44 -13.13 -4.66
C VAL A 79 4.81 -12.94 -6.11
N TYR A 80 4.97 -11.68 -6.51
CA TYR A 80 5.35 -11.31 -7.86
C TYR A 80 6.65 -10.54 -7.86
N GLU A 81 7.47 -10.77 -8.88
CA GLU A 81 8.43 -9.80 -9.37
C GLU A 81 7.79 -9.03 -10.53
N VAL A 82 7.90 -7.70 -10.51
CA VAL A 82 7.46 -6.85 -11.62
C VAL A 82 8.61 -5.95 -12.05
N THR A 83 8.76 -5.80 -13.38
CA THR A 83 9.78 -4.97 -14.02
C THR A 83 9.15 -3.73 -14.62
N PHE A 84 9.58 -2.57 -14.15
CA PHE A 84 9.17 -1.26 -14.63
C PHE A 84 10.14 -0.73 -15.69
N ASP A 85 9.59 -0.22 -16.79
CA ASP A 85 10.34 0.54 -17.80
C ASP A 85 10.62 1.95 -17.31
N VAL A 86 11.90 2.27 -17.14
CA VAL A 86 12.38 3.59 -16.76
C VAL A 86 13.33 4.18 -17.81
N MET A 87 13.26 3.71 -19.06
CA MET A 87 14.09 4.23 -20.14
C MET A 87 13.92 5.75 -20.29
N GLY A 88 15.05 6.46 -20.40
CA GLY A 88 15.08 7.92 -20.55
C GLY A 88 14.79 8.70 -19.26
N SER A 89 14.57 8.03 -18.12
CA SER A 89 14.37 8.71 -16.84
C SER A 89 15.67 9.15 -16.17
N ASN A 90 16.81 8.63 -16.64
CA ASN A 90 18.15 8.87 -16.08
C ASN A 90 18.22 8.64 -14.55
N LEU A 91 17.46 7.66 -14.05
CA LEU A 91 17.51 7.29 -12.64
C LEU A 91 18.85 6.63 -12.33
N ASN A 92 19.54 7.13 -11.32
CA ASN A 92 20.70 6.46 -10.75
C ASN A 92 20.26 5.74 -9.47
N PHE A 93 20.15 4.43 -9.54
CA PHE A 93 19.80 3.58 -8.40
C PHE A 93 20.81 2.45 -8.27
N ARG A 94 20.93 1.92 -7.06
CA ARG A 94 21.69 0.71 -6.77
C ARG A 94 20.85 -0.27 -5.97
N PRO A 95 21.18 -1.57 -5.95
CA PRO A 95 20.55 -2.51 -5.05
C PRO A 95 20.52 -1.98 -3.60
N GLY A 96 19.46 -2.33 -2.89
CA GLY A 96 19.20 -1.81 -1.54
C GLY A 96 18.55 -0.42 -1.49
N ASP A 97 18.55 0.33 -2.60
CA ASP A 97 17.65 1.48 -2.74
C ASP A 97 16.18 1.02 -2.80
N THR A 98 15.26 1.98 -2.65
CA THR A 98 13.83 1.72 -2.70
C THR A 98 13.14 2.71 -3.65
N ILE A 99 12.06 2.27 -4.29
CA ILE A 99 11.12 3.16 -4.98
C ILE A 99 9.87 3.38 -4.13
N GLY A 100 9.19 4.51 -4.32
CA GLY A 100 7.83 4.73 -3.85
C GLY A 100 6.85 4.57 -5.01
N VAL A 101 5.89 3.65 -4.87
CA VAL A 101 4.78 3.48 -5.81
C VAL A 101 3.62 4.35 -5.33
N ILE A 102 3.16 5.28 -6.17
CA ILE A 102 2.07 6.21 -5.84
C ILE A 102 0.73 5.53 -6.15
N PRO A 103 -0.11 5.26 -5.14
CA PRO A 103 -1.40 4.61 -5.34
C PRO A 103 -2.45 5.55 -5.91
N ARG A 104 -3.54 4.95 -6.38
CA ARG A 104 -4.86 5.58 -6.50
C ARG A 104 -5.91 4.70 -5.82
N ASN A 105 -6.98 5.29 -5.31
CA ASN A 105 -8.13 4.51 -4.86
C ASN A 105 -8.86 3.89 -6.08
N PRO A 106 -9.43 2.68 -5.97
CA PRO A 106 -10.15 2.06 -7.07
C PRO A 106 -11.47 2.77 -7.39
N ASP A 107 -11.84 2.84 -8.66
CA ASP A 107 -13.08 3.51 -9.12
C ASP A 107 -14.33 2.94 -8.46
N LYS A 108 -14.35 1.63 -8.18
CA LYS A 108 -15.47 0.98 -7.46
C LYS A 108 -15.65 1.53 -6.04
N GLU A 109 -14.55 1.81 -5.35
CA GLU A 109 -14.59 2.35 -3.98
C GLU A 109 -14.96 3.85 -3.99
N ILE A 110 -14.44 4.59 -4.98
CA ILE A 110 -14.81 5.99 -5.20
C ILE A 110 -16.30 6.11 -5.50
N SER A 111 -16.83 5.25 -6.38
CA SER A 111 -18.27 5.21 -6.71
C SER A 111 -19.12 4.92 -5.48
N CYS A 112 -18.70 3.99 -4.62
CA CYS A 112 -19.38 3.72 -3.36
C CYS A 112 -19.49 4.96 -2.45
N VAL A 113 -18.45 5.79 -2.38
CA VAL A 113 -18.50 7.06 -1.63
C VAL A 113 -19.43 8.07 -2.30
N ILE A 114 -19.37 8.20 -3.63
CA ILE A 114 -20.21 9.11 -4.41
C ILE A 114 -21.70 8.76 -4.21
N ASP A 115 -22.05 7.49 -4.35
CA ASP A 115 -23.42 7.01 -4.21
C ASP A 115 -23.92 7.14 -2.77
N CYS A 116 -23.08 6.81 -1.79
CA CYS A 116 -23.44 6.91 -0.38
C CYS A 116 -23.71 8.36 0.05
N LEU A 117 -22.91 9.31 -0.45
CA LEU A 117 -23.02 10.73 -0.08
C LEU A 117 -23.80 11.57 -1.09
N GLU A 118 -24.38 10.94 -2.12
CA GLU A 118 -25.20 11.59 -3.16
C GLU A 118 -24.44 12.72 -3.89
N LEU A 119 -23.17 12.47 -4.23
CA LEU A 119 -22.25 13.48 -4.78
C LEU A 119 -22.20 13.51 -6.32
N SER A 120 -23.02 12.72 -7.02
CA SER A 120 -22.92 12.50 -8.47
C SER A 120 -22.95 13.80 -9.28
N ASP A 121 -23.75 14.78 -8.88
CA ASP A 121 -23.92 16.05 -9.60
C ASP A 121 -22.72 17.01 -9.42
N VAL A 122 -21.94 16.83 -8.36
CA VAL A 122 -20.90 17.78 -7.95
C VAL A 122 -19.49 17.20 -8.00
N VAL A 123 -19.34 15.87 -8.12
CA VAL A 123 -18.05 15.20 -7.96
C VAL A 123 -16.99 15.64 -8.99
N ASP A 124 -17.43 15.98 -10.19
CA ASP A 124 -16.60 16.48 -11.30
C ASP A 124 -16.61 18.01 -11.42
N SER A 125 -17.43 18.69 -10.62
CA SER A 125 -17.45 20.15 -10.57
C SER A 125 -16.21 20.66 -9.83
N CYS A 126 -15.66 21.80 -10.29
CA CYS A 126 -14.61 22.47 -9.55
C CYS A 126 -15.17 22.96 -8.21
N TYR A 127 -14.40 22.79 -7.14
CA TYR A 127 -14.72 23.35 -5.85
C TYR A 127 -13.66 24.34 -5.39
N ILE A 128 -14.02 25.19 -4.43
CA ILE A 128 -13.10 25.96 -3.59
C ILE A 128 -13.39 25.65 -2.12
N ILE A 129 -12.35 25.31 -1.35
CA ILE A 129 -12.43 25.14 0.11
C ILE A 129 -12.07 26.46 0.79
N THR A 130 -12.92 26.89 1.72
CA THR A 130 -12.64 27.97 2.65
C THR A 130 -12.74 27.49 4.10
N VAL A 131 -12.20 28.27 5.02
CA VAL A 131 -12.25 27.99 6.46
C VAL A 131 -13.13 29.04 7.14
N ASN A 132 -14.05 28.59 7.99
CA ASN A 132 -14.85 29.48 8.82
C ASN A 132 -13.96 30.26 9.81
N SER A 133 -13.85 31.57 9.61
CA SER A 133 -12.90 32.49 10.26
C SER A 133 -13.03 32.62 11.80
N GLY A 134 -14.05 32.03 12.41
CA GLY A 134 -14.28 32.07 13.86
C GLY A 134 -13.40 31.11 14.69
N GLN A 135 -12.67 30.18 14.07
CA GLN A 135 -11.93 29.14 14.80
C GLN A 135 -10.40 29.29 14.62
N LYS A 136 -9.69 29.73 15.68
CA LYS A 136 -8.22 29.94 15.68
C LYS A 136 -7.36 28.71 15.32
N ALA A 137 -7.93 27.51 15.31
CA ALA A 137 -7.23 26.24 15.02
C ALA A 137 -7.66 25.58 13.70
N ALA A 138 -8.57 26.19 12.96
CA ALA A 138 -9.12 25.62 11.74
C ALA A 138 -8.11 25.74 10.59
N LYS A 139 -7.72 24.60 10.00
CA LYS A 139 -6.72 24.54 8.92
C LYS A 139 -7.13 23.49 7.91
N ILE A 140 -7.11 23.85 6.64
CA ILE A 140 -7.30 22.91 5.54
C ILE A 140 -6.19 21.85 5.64
N PRO A 141 -6.53 20.54 5.69
CA PRO A 141 -5.53 19.49 5.72
C PRO A 141 -4.57 19.66 4.54
N PRO A 142 -3.25 19.58 4.75
CA PRO A 142 -2.27 19.95 3.73
C PRO A 142 -2.36 19.06 2.48
N HIS A 143 -2.85 17.82 2.65
CA HIS A 143 -3.05 16.87 1.55
C HIS A 143 -4.34 17.08 0.75
N VAL A 144 -5.21 17.99 1.17
CA VAL A 144 -6.44 18.32 0.46
C VAL A 144 -6.23 19.63 -0.29
N PRO A 145 -6.33 19.63 -1.64
CA PRO A 145 -6.20 20.86 -2.41
C PRO A 145 -7.36 21.82 -2.11
N VAL A 146 -7.07 23.12 -2.09
CA VAL A 146 -8.06 24.18 -1.88
C VAL A 146 -8.95 24.40 -3.10
N LYS A 147 -8.46 24.05 -4.30
CA LYS A 147 -9.22 24.08 -5.54
C LYS A 147 -8.94 22.80 -6.32
N SER A 148 -9.96 21.99 -6.58
CA SER A 148 -9.86 20.74 -7.35
C SER A 148 -11.26 20.21 -7.67
N THR A 149 -11.37 18.94 -8.07
CA THR A 149 -12.63 18.19 -8.11
C THR A 149 -12.65 17.16 -6.98
N LEU A 150 -13.83 16.77 -6.49
CA LEU A 150 -13.91 15.71 -5.49
C LEU A 150 -13.41 14.38 -6.05
N ARG A 151 -13.61 14.11 -7.35
CA ARG A 151 -13.06 12.92 -8.01
C ARG A 151 -11.55 12.86 -7.84
N TYR A 152 -10.82 13.94 -8.08
CA TYR A 152 -9.37 13.98 -7.91
C TYR A 152 -8.97 13.68 -6.47
N VAL A 153 -9.62 14.31 -5.49
CA VAL A 153 -9.34 14.12 -4.06
C VAL A 153 -9.58 12.68 -3.60
N LEU A 154 -10.74 12.11 -3.97
CA LEU A 154 -11.11 10.73 -3.68
C LEU A 154 -10.18 9.73 -4.38
N THR A 155 -9.60 10.09 -5.53
CA THR A 155 -8.71 9.21 -6.28
C THR A 155 -7.27 9.24 -5.74
N HIS A 156 -6.74 10.43 -5.43
CA HIS A 156 -5.29 10.64 -5.25
C HIS A 156 -4.88 11.18 -3.89
N CYS A 157 -5.78 11.81 -3.12
CA CYS A 157 -5.37 12.61 -1.97
C CYS A 157 -5.64 11.93 -0.61
N ILE A 158 -6.76 11.23 -0.46
CA ILE A 158 -7.22 10.71 0.84
C ILE A 158 -7.24 9.18 0.88
N ASP A 159 -6.91 8.60 2.04
CA ASP A 159 -6.93 7.15 2.25
C ASP A 159 -8.33 6.68 2.68
N LEU A 160 -9.03 6.01 1.76
CA LEU A 160 -10.37 5.45 2.01
C LEU A 160 -10.34 4.15 2.81
N ARG A 161 -9.19 3.46 2.85
CA ARG A 161 -9.02 2.13 3.45
C ARG A 161 -8.34 2.19 4.82
N GLY A 162 -7.95 3.36 5.29
CA GLY A 162 -7.39 3.57 6.62
C GLY A 162 -8.39 3.20 7.72
N VAL A 163 -7.88 2.63 8.82
CA VAL A 163 -8.71 2.25 9.97
C VAL A 163 -9.35 3.50 10.59
N VAL A 164 -10.67 3.45 10.80
CA VAL A 164 -11.44 4.60 11.30
C VAL A 164 -11.07 4.92 12.75
N LYS A 165 -10.79 6.19 13.03
CA LYS A 165 -10.45 6.69 14.37
C LYS A 165 -11.70 7.08 15.16
N LYS A 166 -11.63 6.98 16.49
CA LYS A 166 -12.74 7.35 17.41
C LYS A 166 -13.34 8.75 17.15
N LEU A 167 -12.52 9.78 16.91
CA LEU A 167 -13.05 11.12 16.63
C LEU A 167 -13.82 11.19 15.32
N PHE A 168 -13.44 10.40 14.31
CA PHE A 168 -14.18 10.33 13.06
C PHE A 168 -15.51 9.60 13.26
N LEU A 169 -15.56 8.52 14.04
CA LEU A 169 -16.82 7.86 14.44
C LEU A 169 -17.79 8.84 15.13
N LEU A 170 -17.29 9.66 16.05
CA LEU A 170 -18.10 10.69 16.71
C LEU A 170 -18.58 11.78 15.73
N ALA A 171 -17.78 12.12 14.72
CA ALA A 171 -18.20 13.06 13.69
C ALA A 171 -19.32 12.47 12.84
N LEU A 172 -19.21 11.20 12.44
CA LEU A 172 -20.22 10.46 11.70
C LEU A 172 -21.54 10.32 12.47
N SER A 173 -21.50 10.11 13.79
CA SER A 173 -22.71 9.94 14.60
C SER A 173 -23.65 11.15 14.53
N ARG A 174 -23.09 12.37 14.41
CA ARG A 174 -23.87 13.62 14.27
C ARG A 174 -24.67 13.73 12.97
N TYR A 175 -24.31 12.91 11.97
CA TYR A 175 -24.97 12.88 10.66
C TYR A 175 -25.64 11.53 10.40
N THR A 176 -25.97 10.79 11.46
CA THR A 176 -26.65 9.50 11.39
C THR A 176 -28.08 9.66 11.90
N GLN A 177 -29.07 9.35 11.05
CA GLN A 177 -30.48 9.61 11.36
C GLN A 177 -31.10 8.54 12.27
N ASP A 178 -30.75 7.26 12.08
CA ASP A 178 -31.23 6.21 12.95
C ASP A 178 -30.55 6.30 14.32
N GLU A 179 -31.35 6.43 15.38
CA GLU A 179 -30.84 6.60 16.74
C GLU A 179 -30.11 5.36 17.25
N THR A 180 -30.39 4.16 16.73
CA THR A 180 -29.66 2.93 17.09
C THR A 180 -28.27 2.94 16.47
N GLU A 181 -28.17 3.21 15.16
CA GLU A 181 -26.90 3.38 14.43
C GLU A 181 -26.04 4.47 15.08
N LYS A 182 -26.64 5.63 15.36
CA LYS A 182 -25.97 6.76 16.03
C LYS A 182 -25.45 6.37 17.41
N LYS A 183 -26.26 5.70 18.23
CA LYS A 183 -25.84 5.24 19.57
C LYS A 183 -24.68 4.24 19.49
N VAL A 184 -24.65 3.38 18.47
CA VAL A 184 -23.53 2.45 18.24
C VAL A 184 -22.25 3.19 17.88
N LEU A 185 -22.32 4.17 16.98
CA LEU A 185 -21.16 5.02 16.63
C LEU A 185 -20.63 5.79 17.86
N GLU A 186 -21.53 6.35 18.66
CA GLU A 186 -21.20 7.02 19.92
C GLU A 186 -20.57 6.06 20.93
N TYR A 187 -21.14 4.86 21.12
CA TYR A 187 -20.59 3.83 21.99
C TYR A 187 -19.17 3.45 21.60
N LEU A 188 -18.92 3.16 20.30
CA LEU A 188 -17.60 2.79 19.80
C LEU A 188 -16.54 3.89 20.00
N CYS A 189 -16.93 5.16 20.05
CA CYS A 189 -15.99 6.25 20.31
C CYS A 189 -15.87 6.65 21.80
N SER A 190 -16.73 6.12 22.67
CA SER A 190 -16.75 6.45 24.10
C SER A 190 -15.65 5.72 24.90
N LYS A 191 -15.58 6.01 26.21
CA LYS A 191 -14.75 5.22 27.14
C LYS A 191 -15.31 3.79 27.32
N GLU A 192 -16.62 3.65 27.41
CA GLU A 192 -17.34 2.40 27.64
C GLU A 192 -17.16 1.42 26.48
N GLY A 193 -17.18 1.89 25.23
CA GLY A 193 -16.98 1.03 24.06
C GLY A 193 -15.53 0.86 23.64
N SER A 194 -14.55 1.19 24.48
CA SER A 194 -13.13 1.14 24.07
C SER A 194 -12.64 -0.28 23.74
N ILE A 195 -13.15 -1.29 24.43
CA ILE A 195 -12.85 -2.70 24.13
C ILE A 195 -13.49 -3.10 22.80
N SER A 196 -14.77 -2.76 22.61
CA SER A 196 -15.51 -3.08 21.38
C SER A 196 -14.91 -2.36 20.16
N TYR A 197 -14.47 -1.10 20.31
CA TYR A 197 -13.69 -0.41 19.27
C TYR A 197 -12.41 -1.18 18.90
N THR A 198 -11.65 -1.63 19.91
CA THR A 198 -10.41 -2.38 19.68
C THR A 198 -10.70 -3.68 18.93
N ASN A 199 -11.70 -4.44 19.39
CA ASN A 199 -12.00 -5.76 18.85
C ASN A 199 -12.65 -5.71 17.47
N TYR A 200 -13.54 -4.74 17.22
CA TYR A 200 -14.39 -4.72 16.04
C TYR A 200 -13.98 -3.67 15.01
N ILE A 201 -13.32 -2.57 15.39
CA ILE A 201 -12.81 -1.56 14.44
C ILE A 201 -11.32 -1.79 14.19
N LEU A 202 -10.50 -1.72 15.25
CA LEU A 202 -9.04 -1.73 15.12
C LEU A 202 -8.51 -3.09 14.63
N ASN A 203 -8.80 -4.17 15.34
CA ASN A 203 -8.28 -5.50 15.03
C ASN A 203 -8.87 -6.09 13.75
N LYS A 204 -10.05 -5.63 13.33
CA LYS A 204 -10.68 -6.01 12.06
C LYS A 204 -10.34 -5.07 10.91
N ASN A 205 -9.56 -4.02 11.15
CA ASN A 205 -9.18 -3.00 10.17
C ASN A 205 -10.39 -2.38 9.43
N LEU A 206 -11.48 -2.07 10.13
CA LEU A 206 -12.63 -1.45 9.48
C LEU A 206 -12.29 -0.03 9.03
N CYS A 207 -12.63 0.27 7.78
CA CYS A 207 -12.45 1.57 7.14
C CYS A 207 -13.82 2.25 6.91
N MET A 208 -13.80 3.47 6.38
CA MET A 208 -15.01 4.26 6.15
C MET A 208 -16.02 3.54 5.24
N LEU A 209 -15.54 2.84 4.20
CA LEU A 209 -16.40 2.10 3.26
C LEU A 209 -17.22 1.03 3.98
N ASP A 210 -16.62 0.35 4.97
CA ASP A 210 -17.31 -0.67 5.76
C ASP A 210 -18.38 -0.03 6.64
N LEU A 211 -18.09 1.15 7.22
CA LEU A 211 -19.06 1.88 8.03
C LEU A 211 -20.26 2.34 7.22
N PHE A 212 -20.07 2.81 5.98
CA PHE A 212 -21.18 3.14 5.08
C PHE A 212 -21.96 1.91 4.62
N GLU A 213 -21.33 0.72 4.62
CA GLU A 213 -22.07 -0.52 4.41
C GLU A 213 -22.95 -0.85 5.63
N ILE A 214 -22.47 -0.63 6.85
CA ILE A 214 -23.14 -0.97 8.11
C ILE A 214 -24.22 0.05 8.51
N PHE A 215 -23.87 1.34 8.52
CA PHE A 215 -24.69 2.46 9.03
C PHE A 215 -25.30 3.23 7.86
N LYS A 216 -26.42 2.73 7.35
CA LYS A 216 -27.00 3.21 6.08
C LYS A 216 -27.56 4.62 6.17
N THR A 217 -27.92 5.06 7.38
CA THR A 217 -28.49 6.39 7.61
C THR A 217 -27.43 7.45 7.92
N CYS A 218 -26.15 7.06 7.95
CA CYS A 218 -25.02 7.97 8.12
C CYS A 218 -24.73 8.70 6.80
N LYS A 219 -25.08 9.99 6.73
CA LYS A 219 -24.95 10.84 5.54
C LYS A 219 -24.17 12.12 5.87
N PRO A 220 -22.87 12.02 6.23
CA PRO A 220 -22.07 13.20 6.55
C PRO A 220 -21.81 14.06 5.31
N PRO A 221 -21.72 15.39 5.44
CA PRO A 221 -21.25 16.24 4.35
C PRO A 221 -19.77 15.92 4.06
N VAL A 222 -19.35 16.08 2.80
CA VAL A 222 -18.01 15.66 2.35
C VAL A 222 -16.87 16.37 3.08
N GLU A 223 -17.12 17.58 3.59
CA GLU A 223 -16.22 18.33 4.48
C GLU A 223 -15.76 17.49 5.68
N VAL A 224 -16.68 16.75 6.33
CA VAL A 224 -16.34 15.87 7.47
C VAL A 224 -15.33 14.81 7.04
N ILE A 225 -15.49 14.26 5.84
CA ILE A 225 -14.61 13.23 5.29
C ILE A 225 -13.22 13.82 5.05
N LEU A 226 -13.15 14.99 4.41
CA LEU A 226 -11.89 15.66 4.10
C LEU A 226 -11.14 16.10 5.37
N GLU A 227 -11.84 16.50 6.43
CA GLU A 227 -11.24 16.86 7.72
C GLU A 227 -10.60 15.67 8.46
N HIS A 228 -11.16 14.47 8.30
CA HIS A 228 -10.80 13.31 9.14
C HIS A 228 -9.95 12.26 8.44
N LEU A 229 -10.08 12.09 7.12
CA LEU A 229 -9.33 11.06 6.41
C LEU A 229 -7.87 11.49 6.20
N PRO A 230 -6.91 10.57 6.47
CA PRO A 230 -5.50 10.88 6.32
C PRO A 230 -5.10 10.93 4.85
N ARG A 231 -3.90 11.47 4.59
CA ARG A 231 -3.28 11.47 3.26
C ARG A 231 -3.12 10.05 2.72
N LEU A 232 -3.46 9.86 1.45
CA LEU A 232 -3.09 8.67 0.71
C LEU A 232 -1.58 8.66 0.44
N LEU A 233 -0.86 7.71 1.04
CA LEU A 233 0.61 7.66 0.99
C LEU A 233 1.14 6.71 -0.10
N PRO A 234 2.26 7.06 -0.77
CA PRO A 234 3.01 6.11 -1.58
C PRO A 234 3.48 4.89 -0.75
N ARG A 235 3.59 3.72 -1.38
CA ARG A 235 4.12 2.50 -0.74
C ARG A 235 5.55 2.25 -1.18
N PRO A 236 6.50 2.07 -0.26
CA PRO A 236 7.89 1.80 -0.60
C PRO A 236 8.13 0.32 -0.93
N TYR A 237 9.00 0.06 -1.90
CA TYR A 237 9.47 -1.27 -2.28
C TYR A 237 10.97 -1.27 -2.53
N SER A 238 11.67 -2.30 -2.05
CA SER A 238 13.09 -2.51 -2.33
C SER A 238 13.31 -2.90 -3.78
N ILE A 239 14.32 -2.31 -4.40
CA ILE A 239 14.75 -2.66 -5.76
C ILE A 239 15.44 -4.03 -5.71
N VAL A 240 15.07 -4.89 -6.65
CA VAL A 240 15.53 -6.29 -6.74
C VAL A 240 16.74 -6.45 -7.67
N ASN A 241 16.95 -5.52 -8.60
CA ASN A 241 18.02 -5.61 -9.60
C ASN A 241 19.09 -4.52 -9.43
N SER A 242 20.18 -4.68 -10.17
CA SER A 242 21.20 -3.64 -10.32
C SER A 242 21.06 -2.83 -11.61
N SER A 243 21.30 -1.52 -11.51
CA SER A 243 21.44 -0.63 -12.66
C SER A 243 22.69 -0.93 -13.49
N LEU A 244 23.69 -1.63 -12.95
CA LEU A 244 24.85 -2.10 -13.69
C LEU A 244 24.50 -3.18 -14.71
N ILE A 245 23.41 -3.93 -14.49
CA ILE A 245 22.88 -4.91 -15.46
C ILE A 245 22.05 -4.20 -16.51
N ASN A 246 21.02 -3.47 -16.06
CA ASN A 246 20.18 -2.70 -16.95
C ASN A 246 19.70 -1.43 -16.23
N PRO A 247 20.20 -0.23 -16.60
CA PRO A 247 19.79 1.01 -15.96
C PRO A 247 18.40 1.48 -16.40
N ASN A 248 17.82 0.87 -17.45
CA ASN A 248 16.50 1.24 -17.97
C ASN A 248 15.36 0.44 -17.32
N GLU A 249 15.66 -0.44 -16.36
CA GLU A 249 14.65 -1.27 -15.71
C GLU A 249 14.79 -1.22 -14.18
N ILE A 250 13.66 -1.09 -13.49
CA ILE A 250 13.58 -1.26 -12.05
C ILE A 250 12.65 -2.43 -11.74
N LYS A 251 13.16 -3.41 -11.00
CA LYS A 251 12.40 -4.57 -10.54
C LYS A 251 12.04 -4.42 -9.06
N ILE A 252 10.82 -4.80 -8.70
CA ILE A 252 10.41 -4.96 -7.30
C ILE A 252 9.81 -6.34 -7.07
N CYS A 253 9.93 -6.82 -5.84
CA CYS A 253 9.31 -8.05 -5.36
C CYS A 253 8.27 -7.71 -4.29
N PHE A 254 7.05 -8.21 -4.43
CA PHE A 254 6.00 -7.96 -3.44
C PHE A 254 5.08 -9.15 -3.24
N SER A 255 4.63 -9.31 -1.99
CA SER A 255 3.57 -10.26 -1.63
C SER A 255 2.21 -9.56 -1.67
N VAL A 256 1.23 -10.19 -2.32
CA VAL A 256 -0.15 -9.70 -2.34
C VAL A 256 -0.74 -9.84 -0.94
N MET A 257 -1.15 -8.69 -0.39
CA MET A 257 -1.74 -8.65 0.94
C MET A 257 -3.24 -8.90 0.83
N ASN A 258 -3.78 -9.82 1.64
CA ASN A 258 -5.21 -9.92 1.89
C ASN A 258 -5.50 -9.16 3.19
N ILE A 259 -6.40 -8.17 3.14
CA ILE A 259 -6.78 -7.34 4.29
C ILE A 259 -8.16 -7.73 4.85
N GLY A 260 -8.69 -8.89 4.46
CA GLY A 260 -10.00 -9.38 4.86
C GLY A 260 -11.13 -8.80 4.01
N TYR A 261 -12.34 -9.32 4.22
CA TYR A 261 -13.56 -8.86 3.53
C TYR A 261 -13.43 -8.84 2.00
N ASN A 262 -12.77 -9.85 1.43
CA ASN A 262 -12.49 -9.96 -0.01
C ASN A 262 -11.72 -8.77 -0.61
N ARG A 263 -10.97 -8.02 0.22
CA ARG A 263 -10.11 -6.92 -0.23
C ARG A 263 -8.65 -7.29 -0.14
N LYS A 264 -7.91 -6.88 -1.17
CA LYS A 264 -6.45 -6.92 -1.20
C LYS A 264 -5.88 -5.59 -0.73
N GLY A 265 -4.60 -5.56 -0.34
CA GLY A 265 -3.89 -4.31 -0.06
C GLY A 265 -3.96 -3.36 -1.25
N LEU A 266 -4.00 -2.04 -1.00
CA LEU A 266 -4.28 -1.06 -2.05
C LEU A 266 -3.29 -1.16 -3.22
N VAL A 267 -1.99 -1.03 -2.94
CA VAL A 267 -0.96 -1.08 -3.99
C VAL A 267 -0.71 -2.50 -4.49
N THR A 268 -0.59 -3.48 -3.59
CA THR A 268 -0.29 -4.86 -4.01
C THR A 268 -1.42 -5.51 -4.80
N GLY A 269 -2.68 -5.25 -4.43
CA GLY A 269 -3.84 -5.68 -5.21
C GLY A 269 -3.99 -4.90 -6.53
N TRP A 270 -3.66 -3.61 -6.56
CA TRP A 270 -3.66 -2.83 -7.80
C TRP A 270 -2.61 -3.33 -8.79
N LEU A 271 -1.36 -3.51 -8.35
CA LEU A 271 -0.29 -4.05 -9.19
C LEU A 271 -0.63 -5.45 -9.73
N GLU A 272 -1.21 -6.31 -8.90
CA GLU A 272 -1.67 -7.63 -9.34
C GLU A 272 -2.82 -7.54 -10.36
N SER A 273 -3.76 -6.61 -10.21
CA SER A 273 -4.83 -6.36 -11.22
C SER A 273 -4.22 -5.98 -12.56
N LEU A 274 -3.25 -5.06 -12.58
CA LEU A 274 -2.57 -4.64 -13.80
C LEU A 274 -1.82 -5.81 -14.47
N ILE A 275 -1.21 -6.69 -13.67
CA ILE A 275 -0.56 -7.91 -14.13
C ILE A 275 -1.56 -8.87 -14.79
N ASN A 276 -2.70 -9.13 -14.14
CA ASN A 276 -3.71 -10.06 -14.63
C ASN A 276 -4.45 -9.52 -15.87
N GLU A 277 -4.75 -8.23 -15.92
CA GLU A 277 -5.30 -7.59 -17.11
C GLU A 277 -4.33 -7.68 -18.30
N SER A 278 -3.02 -7.58 -18.04
CA SER A 278 -1.98 -7.79 -19.06
C SER A 278 -2.00 -9.22 -19.63
N LEU A 279 -2.26 -10.24 -18.81
CA LEU A 279 -2.45 -11.62 -19.28
C LEU A 279 -3.66 -11.74 -20.20
N GLU A 280 -4.82 -11.23 -19.77
CA GLU A 280 -6.05 -11.29 -20.56
C GLU A 280 -5.89 -10.62 -21.92
N ASP A 281 -5.25 -9.45 -21.95
CA ASP A 281 -4.98 -8.73 -23.19
C ASP A 281 -4.00 -9.49 -24.09
N LYS A 282 -2.93 -10.09 -23.54
CA LYS A 282 -2.03 -10.95 -24.32
C LYS A 282 -2.77 -12.15 -24.91
N MET A 283 -3.66 -12.78 -24.16
CA MET A 283 -4.48 -13.90 -24.64
C MET A 283 -5.49 -13.46 -25.71
N ARG A 284 -6.08 -12.26 -25.60
CA ARG A 284 -7.03 -11.71 -26.59
C ARG A 284 -6.33 -11.22 -27.87
N ASN A 285 -5.13 -10.65 -27.75
CA ASN A 285 -4.36 -10.13 -28.88
C ASN A 285 -3.69 -11.22 -29.73
N ILE A 286 -3.65 -12.48 -29.26
CA ILE A 286 -3.34 -13.64 -30.11
C ILE A 286 -4.44 -13.85 -31.17
N THR A 287 -5.64 -13.29 -30.94
CA THR A 287 -6.82 -13.55 -31.79
C THR A 287 -7.22 -12.35 -32.67
N ILE A 288 -6.71 -11.13 -32.44
CA ILE A 288 -7.08 -9.94 -33.23
C ILE A 288 -5.89 -8.99 -33.39
N THR A 289 -5.39 -8.88 -34.62
CA THR A 289 -4.55 -7.76 -35.09
C THR A 289 -5.43 -6.53 -35.23
N ASP A 290 -5.09 -5.45 -34.50
CA ASP A 290 -5.50 -4.04 -34.74
C ASP A 290 -6.05 -3.32 -33.50
N LYS A 291 -5.27 -3.19 -32.41
CA LYS A 291 -5.42 -2.06 -31.47
C LYS A 291 -4.07 -1.63 -30.89
N LYS A 292 -3.51 -0.54 -31.44
CA LYS A 292 -2.33 0.16 -30.91
C LYS A 292 -2.66 1.15 -29.77
N GLU A 293 -3.92 1.31 -29.39
CA GLU A 293 -4.36 2.35 -28.43
C GLU A 293 -4.35 1.92 -26.94
N THR A 294 -4.23 0.64 -26.60
CA THR A 294 -4.40 0.15 -25.21
C THR A 294 -3.14 0.04 -24.36
N MET A 295 -1.94 0.32 -24.90
CA MET A 295 -0.68 0.20 -24.14
C MET A 295 -0.34 1.43 -23.28
N MET A 296 -1.01 2.56 -23.49
CA MET A 296 -0.66 3.83 -22.85
C MET A 296 -1.23 3.98 -21.42
N ASP A 297 -2.24 3.17 -21.06
CA ASP A 297 -2.98 3.26 -19.77
C ASP A 297 -2.41 2.39 -18.63
N LYS A 298 -1.33 1.63 -18.86
CA LYS A 298 -0.76 0.72 -17.84
C LYS A 298 0.49 1.26 -17.17
N LYS A 299 0.55 2.59 -17.01
CA LYS A 299 1.69 3.24 -16.35
C LYS A 299 1.45 3.35 -14.86
N VAL A 300 2.50 3.09 -14.09
CA VAL A 300 2.54 3.22 -12.63
C VAL A 300 3.43 4.40 -12.29
N SER A 301 2.90 5.36 -11.55
CA SER A 301 3.68 6.50 -11.06
C SER A 301 4.61 6.05 -9.94
N ILE A 302 5.91 6.13 -10.17
CA ILE A 302 6.96 5.75 -9.23
C ILE A 302 7.97 6.88 -9.05
N TYR A 303 8.73 6.84 -7.94
CA TYR A 303 9.86 7.73 -7.71
C TYR A 303 10.94 7.03 -6.88
N LEU A 304 12.21 7.40 -7.06
CA LEU A 304 13.31 6.89 -6.23
C LEU A 304 13.23 7.51 -4.83
N ARG A 305 13.49 6.71 -3.79
CA ARG A 305 13.54 7.17 -2.40
C ARG A 305 14.97 7.24 -1.89
N LYS A 306 15.25 8.23 -1.05
CA LYS A 306 16.54 8.40 -0.37
C LYS A 306 16.83 7.18 0.51
N ASN A 307 17.97 6.54 0.28
CA ASN A 307 18.48 5.44 1.09
C ASN A 307 19.17 5.97 2.36
N ILE A 308 18.36 6.41 3.33
CA ILE A 308 18.86 7.04 4.57
C ILE A 308 19.66 6.07 5.42
N ASN A 309 19.30 4.78 5.39
CA ASN A 309 19.96 3.76 6.18
C ASN A 309 21.25 3.25 5.52
N GLN A 310 21.59 3.76 4.33
CA GLN A 310 22.76 3.33 3.55
C GLN A 310 22.80 1.79 3.41
N PHE A 311 21.64 1.19 3.16
CA PHE A 311 21.53 -0.25 2.95
C PHE A 311 22.07 -0.55 1.55
N SER A 312 23.37 -0.77 1.46
CA SER A 312 24.11 -1.10 0.24
C SER A 312 25.29 -2.00 0.58
N PHE A 313 25.80 -2.75 -0.40
CA PHE A 313 27.11 -3.38 -0.26
C PHE A 313 28.22 -2.32 -0.15
N PRO A 314 29.32 -2.63 0.55
CA PRO A 314 30.53 -1.80 0.49
C PRO A 314 31.15 -1.91 -0.91
N ASP A 315 31.78 -0.84 -1.38
CA ASP A 315 32.47 -0.82 -2.69
C ASP A 315 33.58 -1.89 -2.80
N LYS A 316 34.12 -2.34 -1.66
CA LYS A 316 35.07 -3.45 -1.57
C LYS A 316 34.70 -4.40 -0.44
N ILE A 317 34.48 -5.67 -0.77
CA ILE A 317 34.18 -6.72 0.20
C ILE A 317 35.48 -7.21 0.85
N SER A 318 35.94 -6.46 1.85
CA SER A 318 37.12 -6.83 2.66
C SER A 318 36.78 -7.64 3.91
N ARG A 319 35.49 -7.85 4.18
CA ARG A 319 34.97 -8.54 5.35
C ARG A 319 33.86 -9.51 4.95
N PRO A 320 33.69 -10.63 5.68
CA PRO A 320 32.56 -11.52 5.46
C PRO A 320 31.22 -10.80 5.58
N MET A 321 30.33 -11.05 4.62
CA MET A 321 28.98 -10.50 4.57
C MET A 321 27.98 -11.57 4.96
N ILE A 322 27.08 -11.26 5.90
CA ILE A 322 25.97 -12.12 6.31
C ILE A 322 24.66 -11.44 5.95
N LEU A 323 23.90 -12.07 5.06
CA LEU A 323 22.62 -11.61 4.54
C LEU A 323 21.51 -12.44 5.17
N ILE A 324 20.47 -11.81 5.71
CA ILE A 324 19.35 -12.48 6.39
C ILE A 324 18.05 -11.95 5.81
N GLY A 325 17.39 -12.74 4.96
CA GLY A 325 16.24 -12.30 4.18
C GLY A 325 15.15 -13.36 4.06
N PRO A 326 14.29 -13.54 5.08
CA PRO A 326 13.15 -14.45 4.97
C PRO A 326 12.08 -13.89 4.01
N GLY A 327 11.50 -14.76 3.18
CA GLY A 327 10.48 -14.42 2.19
C GLY A 327 10.90 -13.26 1.30
N THR A 328 9.99 -12.30 1.06
CA THR A 328 10.28 -11.10 0.25
C THR A 328 11.38 -10.20 0.81
N GLY A 329 11.86 -10.45 2.05
CA GLY A 329 13.04 -9.78 2.60
C GLY A 329 14.33 -10.07 1.83
N VAL A 330 14.37 -11.12 1.00
CA VAL A 330 15.53 -11.43 0.13
C VAL A 330 15.67 -10.45 -1.04
N ALA A 331 14.62 -9.69 -1.38
CA ALA A 331 14.54 -8.83 -2.55
C ALA A 331 15.81 -7.99 -2.84
N PRO A 332 16.32 -7.15 -1.91
CA PRO A 332 17.52 -6.35 -2.20
C PRO A 332 18.80 -7.19 -2.35
N TYR A 333 18.84 -8.39 -1.77
CA TYR A 333 20.01 -9.27 -1.87
C TYR A 333 20.17 -9.88 -3.25
N ILE A 334 19.08 -10.09 -3.98
CA ILE A 334 19.16 -10.54 -5.38
C ILE A 334 19.99 -9.54 -6.19
N GLY A 335 19.70 -8.25 -6.07
CA GLY A 335 20.43 -7.18 -6.76
C GLY A 335 21.89 -7.09 -6.31
N PHE A 336 22.17 -7.26 -5.01
CA PHE A 336 23.56 -7.30 -4.53
C PHE A 336 24.35 -8.47 -5.13
N LEU A 337 23.77 -9.66 -5.17
CA LEU A 337 24.43 -10.85 -5.70
C LEU A 337 24.60 -10.76 -7.22
N GLU A 338 23.63 -10.16 -7.92
CA GLU A 338 23.72 -9.78 -9.32
C GLU A 338 24.92 -8.84 -9.62
N GLU A 339 25.21 -7.88 -8.75
CA GLU A 339 26.42 -7.04 -8.90
C GLU A 339 27.69 -7.83 -8.69
N GLN A 340 27.73 -8.67 -7.67
CA GLN A 340 28.91 -9.49 -7.38
C GLN A 340 29.21 -10.51 -8.49
N MET A 341 28.20 -10.97 -9.23
CA MET A 341 28.41 -11.78 -10.43
C MET A 341 29.27 -11.08 -11.50
N LYS A 342 29.28 -9.74 -11.53
CA LYS A 342 30.05 -8.94 -12.49
C LYS A 342 31.46 -8.58 -12.03
N GLU A 343 31.77 -8.75 -10.75
CA GLU A 343 33.11 -8.47 -10.22
C GLU A 343 34.13 -9.49 -10.76
N GLU A 344 35.22 -8.98 -11.35
CA GLU A 344 36.29 -9.82 -11.91
C GLU A 344 37.18 -10.42 -10.81
N GLU A 345 37.41 -9.67 -9.73
CA GLU A 345 38.25 -10.07 -8.59
C GLU A 345 37.36 -10.38 -7.37
N ARG A 346 37.08 -11.68 -7.17
CA ARG A 346 36.26 -12.18 -6.05
C ARG A 346 37.04 -12.99 -5.03
N ASP A 347 38.35 -13.13 -5.23
CA ASP A 347 39.15 -14.01 -4.39
C ASP A 347 39.10 -13.57 -2.92
N GLY A 348 38.79 -14.51 -2.03
CA GLY A 348 38.61 -14.24 -0.61
C GLY A 348 37.28 -13.56 -0.20
N HIS A 349 36.38 -13.22 -1.13
CA HIS A 349 35.04 -12.73 -0.76
C HIS A 349 34.25 -13.83 -0.05
N ILE A 350 33.68 -13.51 1.12
CA ILE A 350 32.82 -14.43 1.88
C ILE A 350 31.44 -13.81 1.97
N ILE A 351 30.46 -14.42 1.30
CA ILE A 351 29.06 -13.95 1.31
C ILE A 351 28.15 -15.11 1.68
N TRP A 352 27.46 -14.98 2.81
CA TRP A 352 26.53 -15.97 3.32
C TRP A 352 25.11 -15.42 3.24
N LEU A 353 24.18 -16.21 2.71
CA LEU A 353 22.75 -15.90 2.73
C LEU A 353 21.99 -16.92 3.57
N PHE A 354 21.22 -16.40 4.51
CA PHE A 354 20.19 -17.13 5.24
C PHE A 354 18.82 -16.74 4.69
N PHE A 355 18.18 -17.69 4.01
CA PHE A 355 16.85 -17.56 3.45
C PHE A 355 15.85 -18.42 4.22
N GLY A 356 14.60 -17.99 4.29
CA GLY A 356 13.57 -18.74 5.00
C GLY A 356 12.20 -18.55 4.37
N CYS A 357 11.48 -19.64 4.18
CA CYS A 357 10.10 -19.63 3.70
C CYS A 357 9.25 -20.68 4.44
N ARG A 358 8.05 -20.98 3.96
CA ARG A 358 7.16 -21.95 4.61
C ARG A 358 7.39 -23.35 4.07
N TYR A 359 7.39 -23.49 2.74
CA TYR A 359 7.53 -24.76 2.04
C TYR A 359 8.49 -24.60 0.86
N PRO A 360 9.39 -25.56 0.63
CA PRO A 360 10.34 -25.50 -0.48
C PRO A 360 9.62 -25.41 -1.83
N ASP A 361 8.57 -26.20 -2.02
CA ASP A 361 7.89 -26.32 -3.31
C ASP A 361 6.83 -25.23 -3.56
N LEU A 362 6.49 -24.42 -2.55
CA LEU A 362 5.41 -23.42 -2.66
C LEU A 362 5.91 -21.98 -2.65
N ASP A 363 6.89 -21.65 -1.79
CA ASP A 363 7.31 -20.27 -1.58
C ASP A 363 8.80 -20.02 -1.42
N PHE A 364 9.63 -20.93 -1.95
CA PHE A 364 11.05 -20.68 -2.14
C PHE A 364 11.27 -19.76 -3.36
N ILE A 365 11.04 -18.46 -3.15
CA ILE A 365 11.24 -17.44 -4.18
C ILE A 365 12.73 -17.31 -4.56
N TYR A 366 12.99 -17.12 -5.86
CA TYR A 366 14.35 -17.05 -6.44
C TYR A 366 15.21 -18.30 -6.20
N ASN A 367 14.59 -19.47 -6.08
CA ASN A 367 15.31 -20.72 -5.82
C ASN A 367 16.46 -20.94 -6.82
N ASP A 368 16.17 -20.84 -8.12
CA ASP A 368 17.14 -21.15 -9.17
C ASP A 368 18.26 -20.10 -9.18
N GLU A 369 17.92 -18.81 -9.12
CA GLU A 369 18.92 -17.73 -9.07
C GLU A 369 19.84 -17.84 -7.85
N LEU A 370 19.31 -18.19 -6.68
CA LEU A 370 20.11 -18.36 -5.47
C LEU A 370 21.05 -19.57 -5.55
N HIS A 371 20.65 -20.65 -6.23
CA HIS A 371 21.55 -21.78 -6.50
C HIS A 371 22.61 -21.42 -7.54
N ASP A 372 22.25 -20.67 -8.58
CA ASP A 372 23.21 -20.17 -9.57
C ASP A 372 24.28 -19.25 -8.95
N PHE A 373 23.89 -18.37 -8.01
CA PHE A 373 24.86 -17.55 -7.26
C PHE A 373 25.78 -18.41 -6.39
N LYS A 374 25.28 -19.53 -5.85
CA LYS A 374 26.10 -20.46 -5.05
C LYS A 374 27.07 -21.22 -5.93
N ASP A 375 26.59 -21.77 -7.05
CA ASP A 375 27.38 -22.62 -7.94
C ASP A 375 28.45 -21.82 -8.70
N SER A 376 28.20 -20.53 -8.96
CA SER A 376 29.19 -19.58 -9.49
C SER A 376 30.23 -19.10 -8.47
N GLY A 377 30.06 -19.44 -7.19
CA GLY A 377 30.95 -19.03 -6.10
C GLY A 377 30.72 -17.61 -5.56
N VAL A 378 29.71 -16.89 -6.05
CA VAL A 378 29.32 -15.57 -5.50
C VAL A 378 28.75 -15.71 -4.09
N LEU A 379 27.84 -16.66 -3.88
CA LEU A 379 27.40 -17.08 -2.56
C LEU A 379 28.32 -18.18 -2.05
N THR A 380 29.18 -17.86 -1.10
CA THR A 380 30.02 -18.85 -0.41
C THR A 380 29.18 -19.83 0.42
N LYS A 381 28.02 -19.39 0.92
CA LYS A 381 27.08 -20.24 1.65
C LYS A 381 25.65 -19.78 1.45
N LEU A 382 24.79 -20.73 1.07
CA LEU A 382 23.33 -20.58 1.11
C LEU A 382 22.77 -21.51 2.17
N THR A 383 22.03 -20.96 3.13
CA THR A 383 21.33 -21.72 4.18
C THR A 383 19.85 -21.40 4.14
N THR A 384 19.02 -22.44 4.05
CA THR A 384 17.56 -22.31 3.87
C THR A 384 16.81 -22.96 5.02
N VAL A 385 15.76 -22.32 5.52
CA VAL A 385 14.82 -22.89 6.50
C VAL A 385 13.40 -22.93 5.97
N PHE A 386 12.67 -23.98 6.34
CA PHE A 386 11.28 -24.20 5.91
C PHE A 386 10.37 -24.36 7.13
N SER A 387 9.70 -23.28 7.50
CA SER A 387 8.96 -23.18 8.78
C SER A 387 7.77 -24.13 8.92
N ARG A 388 7.29 -24.73 7.82
CA ARG A 388 6.12 -25.62 7.80
C ARG A 388 6.37 -26.95 7.09
N PHE A 389 7.62 -27.27 6.76
CA PHE A 389 7.99 -28.50 6.08
C PHE A 389 8.57 -29.52 7.09
N ASN A 390 8.03 -30.75 7.09
CA ASN A 390 8.55 -31.95 7.77
C ASN A 390 8.85 -31.88 9.29
N ASP A 391 8.01 -31.23 10.11
CA ASP A 391 8.16 -31.18 11.59
C ASP A 391 9.60 -30.87 12.08
N CYS A 392 10.37 -30.12 11.29
CA CYS A 392 11.75 -29.80 11.59
C CYS A 392 11.84 -28.90 12.84
N GLU A 393 12.83 -29.13 13.71
CA GLU A 393 13.07 -28.30 14.90
C GLU A 393 13.57 -26.89 14.51
N ASP A 394 14.33 -26.77 13.42
CA ASP A 394 14.93 -25.53 12.93
C ASP A 394 13.98 -24.71 12.03
N LYS A 395 12.84 -24.29 12.59
CA LYS A 395 11.76 -23.65 11.80
C LYS A 395 12.08 -22.24 11.30
N TYR A 396 13.04 -21.56 11.91
CA TYR A 396 13.33 -20.16 11.60
C TYR A 396 14.82 -19.86 11.60
N ILE A 397 15.21 -18.84 10.82
CA ILE A 397 16.60 -18.50 10.55
C ILE A 397 17.40 -18.26 11.84
N GLN A 398 16.78 -17.62 12.85
CA GLN A 398 17.44 -17.32 14.12
C GLN A 398 17.89 -18.58 14.89
N VAL A 399 17.20 -19.71 14.71
CA VAL A 399 17.58 -20.97 15.37
C VAL A 399 18.90 -21.47 14.77
N ILE A 400 19.02 -21.44 13.44
CA ILE A 400 20.25 -21.85 12.77
C ILE A 400 21.41 -20.89 13.10
N ILE A 401 21.16 -19.58 13.11
CA ILE A 401 22.20 -18.60 13.45
C ILE A 401 22.71 -18.83 14.87
N TYR A 402 21.83 -19.13 15.82
CA TYR A 402 22.22 -19.40 17.21
C TYR A 402 23.23 -20.55 17.31
N PHE A 403 23.10 -21.60 16.50
CA PHE A 403 24.05 -22.72 16.50
C PHE A 403 25.35 -22.46 15.73
N LEU A 404 25.46 -21.35 15.00
CA LEU A 404 26.66 -20.96 14.26
C LEU A 404 27.56 -19.98 15.03
N CYS A 405 27.04 -19.35 16.08
CA CYS A 405 27.74 -18.44 16.99
C CYS A 405 28.12 -19.17 18.27
#